data_AF-A0A368FKL2-F1
#
_entry.id   AF-A0A368FKL2-F1
#
_cell.length_a   1.000
_cell.length_b   1.000
_cell.length_c   1.000
_cell.angle_alpha   90.00
_cell.angle_beta   90.00
_cell.angle_gamma   90.00
#
_symmetry.space_group_name_H-M   'P 1'
#
loop_
_entity.id
_entity.type
_entity.pdbx_description
1 polymer ?
#
loop_
_entity_poly.entity_id
_entity_poly.type
_entity_poly.pdbx_seq_one_letter_code
_entity_poly.pdbx_strand_id
1 'polypeptide(L)' 'MLRLLLAAFLVSSVAADCTYNGGDVSARWQVSGDKLTVEFINKKIGNNQWTGIGFGPNMVRFPHF' A
#
# COMPACT_ATOMS: atom_id res chain seq x y z
N MET A 1 -34.95 10.50 -4.56
CA MET A 1 -33.79 11.40 -4.68
C MET A 1 -32.83 11.29 -3.50
N LEU A 2 -33.31 11.37 -2.24
CA LEU A 2 -32.44 11.25 -1.06
C LEU A 2 -31.66 9.91 -0.96
N ARG A 3 -32.27 8.80 -1.40
CA ARG A 3 -31.60 7.48 -1.41
C ARG A 3 -30.48 7.33 -2.46
N LEU A 4 -30.54 8.06 -3.58
CA LEU A 4 -29.48 8.08 -4.58
C LEU A 4 -28.27 8.90 -4.10
N LEU A 5 -28.54 10.00 -3.40
CA LEU A 5 -27.49 10.86 -2.84
C LEU A 5 -26.70 10.12 -1.74
N LEU A 6 -27.36 9.34 -0.88
CA LEU A 6 -26.71 8.57 0.17
C LEU A 6 -25.74 7.50 -0.37
N ALA A 7 -26.04 6.90 -1.53
CA ALA A 7 -25.18 5.91 -2.17
C ALA A 7 -23.90 6.52 -2.77
N ALA A 8 -23.94 7.80 -3.16
CA ALA A 8 -22.79 8.52 -3.73
C ALA A 8 -21.76 8.95 -2.67
N PHE A 9 -22.12 8.99 -1.39
CA PHE A 9 -21.19 9.32 -0.29
C PHE A 9 -20.47 8.10 0.30
N LEU A 10 -20.79 6.89 -0.17
CA LEU A 10 -20.16 5.64 0.26
C LEU A 10 -19.02 5.23 -0.68
N VAL A 11 -18.39 6.17 -1.40
CA VAL A 11 -17.12 5.89 -2.08
C VAL A 11 -16.11 5.59 -0.98
N SER A 12 -15.96 4.30 -0.70
CA SER A 12 -15.13 3.77 0.36
C SER A 12 -13.73 4.34 0.17
N SER A 13 -13.27 5.11 1.15
CA SER A 13 -11.86 5.42 1.34
C SER A 13 -11.16 4.11 1.72
N VAL A 14 -11.01 3.20 0.75
CA VAL A 14 -10.20 2.01 0.96
C VAL A 14 -8.78 2.52 1.13
N ALA A 15 -8.26 2.37 2.34
CA ALA A 15 -6.82 2.34 2.53
C ALA A 15 -6.27 1.36 1.49
N ALA A 16 -5.40 1.82 0.60
CA ALA A 16 -4.83 0.96 -0.43
C ALA A 16 -3.89 -0.03 0.27
N ASP A 17 -4.43 -1.17 0.68
CA ASP A 17 -3.67 -2.30 1.15
C ASP A 17 -3.15 -3.05 -0.09
N CYS A 18 -1.91 -2.75 -0.46
CA CYS A 18 -1.25 -3.42 -1.58
C CYS A 18 -0.48 -4.61 -1.04
N THR A 19 -0.68 -5.78 -1.64
CA THR A 19 0.10 -6.99 -1.33
C THR A 19 0.81 -7.49 -2.57
N TYR A 20 2.06 -7.90 -2.39
CA TYR A 20 2.85 -8.60 -3.40
C TYR A 20 3.34 -9.90 -2.79
N ASN A 21 3.15 -11.01 -3.48
CA ASN A 21 3.71 -12.30 -3.10
C ASN A 21 4.20 -13.02 -4.35
N GLY A 22 5.51 -13.16 -4.48
CA GLY A 22 6.14 -13.69 -5.68
C GLY A 22 7.48 -14.35 -5.36
N GLY A 23 7.58 -15.64 -5.66
CA GLY A 23 8.79 -16.43 -5.43
C GLY A 23 9.30 -16.32 -3.99
N ASP A 24 10.50 -15.79 -3.85
CA ASP A 24 11.21 -15.66 -2.57
C ASP A 24 10.87 -14.36 -1.80
N VAL A 25 9.97 -13.51 -2.32
CA VAL A 25 9.62 -12.23 -1.70
C VAL A 25 8.12 -12.13 -1.41
N SER A 26 7.79 -11.57 -0.25
CA SER A 26 6.44 -11.07 0.03
C SER A 26 6.52 -9.67 0.65
N ALA A 27 5.59 -8.81 0.28
CA ALA A 27 5.49 -7.46 0.79
C ALA A 27 4.03 -7.02 0.95
N ARG A 28 3.77 -6.21 1.98
CA ARG A 28 2.50 -5.54 2.21
C ARG A 28 2.76 -4.06 2.47
N TRP A 29 1.99 -3.22 1.81
CA TRP A 29 1.94 -1.78 2.06
C TRP A 29 0.54 -1.44 2.53
N GLN A 30 0.46 -0.70 3.63
CA GLN A 30 -0.79 -0.25 4.20
C GLN A 30 -0.70 1.25 4.46
N VAL A 31 -1.63 2.00 3.89
CA VAL A 31 -1.73 3.45 4.10
C VAL A 31 -2.86 3.74 5.08
N SER A 32 -2.56 4.35 6.21
CA SER A 32 -3.55 4.79 7.20
C SER A 32 -3.29 6.24 7.59
N GLY A 33 -4.17 7.14 7.18
CA GLY A 33 -4.00 8.58 7.40
C GLY A 33 -2.78 9.13 6.66
N ASP A 34 -1.79 9.58 7.41
CA ASP A 34 -0.49 10.09 6.95
C ASP A 34 0.66 9.08 7.12
N LYS A 35 0.33 7.84 7.54
CA LYS A 35 1.31 6.78 7.81
C LYS A 35 1.27 5.72 6.73
N LEU A 36 2.45 5.33 6.27
CA LEU A 36 2.68 4.14 5.45
C LEU A 36 3.37 3.08 6.31
N THR A 37 2.74 1.92 6.44
CA THR A 37 3.34 0.73 7.02
C THR A 37 3.81 -0.18 5.90
N VAL A 38 5.08 -0.58 5.94
CA VAL A 38 5.68 -1.53 4.99
C VAL A 38 6.12 -2.78 5.74
N GLU A 39 5.54 -3.92 5.39
CA GLU A 39 6.00 -5.24 5.81
C GLU A 39 6.69 -5.91 4.62
N PHE A 40 7.91 -6.41 4.80
CA PHE A 40 8.68 -7.04 3.74
C PHE A 40 9.39 -8.28 4.28
N ILE A 41 9.34 -9.37 3.50
CA ILE A 41 9.99 -10.64 3.82
C ILE A 41 10.75 -11.12 2.58
N ASN A 42 12.05 -11.37 2.74
CA ASN A 42 12.88 -12.09 1.77
C ASN A 42 13.20 -13.47 2.33
N LYS A 43 12.56 -14.49 1.77
CA LYS A 43 12.57 -15.89 2.21
C LYS A 43 13.89 -16.61 1.89
N LYS A 44 14.74 -16.03 1.02
CA LYS A 44 15.98 -16.65 0.54
C LYS A 44 17.20 -15.70 0.55
N ILE A 45 17.20 -14.67 1.40
CA ILE A 45 18.39 -13.82 1.50
C ILE A 45 19.60 -14.66 1.96
N GLY A 46 20.65 -14.68 1.14
CA GLY A 46 21.87 -15.44 1.38
C GLY A 46 23.07 -14.56 1.73
N ASN A 47 24.23 -15.19 1.96
CA ASN A 47 25.48 -14.47 2.18
C ASN A 47 25.81 -13.56 0.99
N ASN A 48 26.33 -12.36 1.30
CA ASN A 48 26.68 -11.32 0.33
C ASN A 48 25.50 -10.82 -0.53
N GLN A 49 24.25 -10.98 -0.07
CA GLN A 49 23.07 -10.43 -0.71
C GLN A 49 22.42 -9.34 0.15
N TRP A 50 21.73 -8.43 -0.54
CA TRP A 50 21.20 -7.22 0.05
C TRP A 50 19.77 -7.03 -0.44
N THR A 51 18.92 -6.49 0.43
CA THR A 51 17.58 -6.03 0.06
C THR A 51 17.50 -4.54 0.36
N GLY A 52 16.99 -3.76 -0.59
CA GLY A 52 16.72 -2.34 -0.41
C GLY A 52 15.23 -2.02 -0.54
N ILE A 53 14.75 -1.06 0.26
CA ILE A 53 13.43 -0.45 0.12
C ILE A 53 13.66 1.01 -0.25
N GLY A 54 13.12 1.43 -1.40
CA GLY A 54 13.26 2.79 -1.91
C GLY A 54 11.94 3.56 -1.85
N PHE A 55 12.00 4.81 -1.38
CA PHE A 55 10.86 5.73 -1.37
C PHE A 55 11.11 6.85 -2.38
N GLY A 56 10.17 7.04 -3.30
CA GLY A 56 10.29 8.04 -4.38
C GLY A 56 9.55 9.34 -4.07
N PRO A 57 9.84 10.43 -4.81
CA PRO A 57 9.25 11.75 -4.59
C PRO A 57 7.71 11.79 -4.77
N ASN A 58 7.13 10.78 -5.42
CA ASN A 58 5.68 10.64 -5.61
C ASN A 58 5.01 9.73 -4.56
N MET A 59 5.69 9.38 -3.46
CA MET A 59 5.06 8.78 -2.28
C MET A 59 4.41 9.83 -1.36
N VAL A 60 3.93 10.92 -1.95
CA VAL A 60 3.03 11.89 -1.33
C VAL A 60 1.61 11.52 -1.73
N ARG A 61 0.71 11.52 -0.75
CA ARG A 61 -0.73 11.28 -0.87
C ARG A 61 -1.26 11.82 -2.21
N PHE A 62 -1.80 10.96 -3.09
CA PHE A 62 -2.73 11.44 -4.11
C PHE A 62 -4.00 11.86 -3.35
N PRO A 63 -4.36 13.15 -3.25
CA PRO A 63 -5.76 13.46 -3.07
C PRO A 63 -6.45 12.97 -4.34
N HIS A 64 -7.26 11.93 -4.22
CA HIS A 64 -8.32 11.71 -5.17
C HIS A 64 -9.16 13.01 -5.19
N PHE A 65 -9.00 13.81 -6.23
CA PHE A 65 -9.94 14.85 -6.64
C PHE A 65 -10.87 14.26 -7.70
#